data_AF-A0A943SNR5-F1
#
_entry.id   AF-A0A943SNR5-F1
#
_cell.length_a   1.000
_cell.length_b   1.000
_cell.length_c   1.000
_cell.angle_alpha   90.00
_cell.angle_beta   90.00
_cell.angle_gamma   90.00
#
_symmetry.space_group_name_H-M   'P 1'
#
loop_
_entity.id
_entity.type
_entity.pdbx_description
1 polymer ?
#
loop_
_entity_poly.entity_id
_entity_poly.type
_entity_poly.pdbx_seq_one_letter_code
_entity_poly.pdbx_strand_id
1 'polypeptide(L)'
;LLETRLAKEGRLNVNTSFHPTQIGIEPFLEKCDQLRAAGIEPSIVYVMYPEQMDDFEKIYMPRFREKGYRVHIRAFRGLYHGRKYPGALSREQWNKTAKYMDEANLKYQLCEVNGLGRLSMLGVTHILVDNEGKIEMCDSYVGDRRYGNLFDDRLALDLEPKPFPGLVPLAAVDDIADYIELDFKDLEGNNVNSYIEQGGVTFGENGGIIYPYEHVDFNDKQLRKELTVVPKPYVPAWKFWLNPRWFCYHFVYSFLIKKYGKYIVAWFKGKFRLLRQGKLKKENFWHS
;
A
#
# COMPACT_ATOMS: atom_id res chain seq x y z
N LEU A 1 3.91 -15.74 -21.76
CA LEU A 1 3.50 -16.04 -20.37
C LEU A 1 2.93 -17.44 -20.25
N LEU A 2 1.86 -17.76 -20.98
CA LEU A 2 1.17 -19.06 -20.91
C LEU A 2 2.06 -20.27 -21.26
N GLU A 3 3.06 -20.08 -22.13
CA GLU A 3 3.98 -21.15 -22.50
C GLU A 3 5.05 -21.49 -21.46
N THR A 4 5.14 -20.71 -20.38
CA THR A 4 6.15 -20.91 -19.35
C THR A 4 5.92 -22.19 -18.57
N ARG A 5 7.00 -22.75 -18.01
CA ARG A 5 6.94 -23.91 -17.11
C ARG A 5 6.01 -23.67 -15.92
N LEU A 6 6.05 -22.46 -15.33
CA LEU A 6 5.20 -22.10 -14.18
C LEU A 6 3.71 -22.17 -14.52
N ALA A 7 3.32 -21.69 -15.70
CA ALA A 7 1.94 -21.78 -16.16
C ALA A 7 1.51 -23.24 -16.38
N LYS A 8 2.33 -24.03 -17.09
CA LYS A 8 2.05 -25.45 -17.39
C LYS A 8 1.97 -26.33 -16.13
N GLU A 9 2.70 -25.97 -15.08
CA GLU A 9 2.69 -26.65 -13.78
C GLU A 9 1.58 -26.14 -12.83
N GLY A 10 0.74 -25.17 -13.24
CA GLY A 10 -0.30 -24.61 -12.37
C GLY A 10 0.25 -23.79 -11.19
N ARG A 11 1.48 -23.25 -11.33
CA ARG A 11 2.20 -22.50 -10.29
C ARG A 11 2.27 -21.00 -10.56
N LEU A 12 1.71 -20.55 -11.70
CA LEU A 12 1.65 -19.15 -12.06
C LEU A 12 0.31 -18.56 -11.63
N ASN A 13 0.36 -17.56 -10.76
CA ASN A 13 -0.78 -16.73 -10.41
C ASN A 13 -0.57 -15.33 -10.98
N VAL A 14 -1.65 -14.70 -11.45
CA VAL A 14 -1.57 -13.39 -12.11
C VAL A 14 -2.56 -12.42 -11.46
N ASN A 15 -2.02 -11.30 -11.02
CA ASN A 15 -2.80 -10.16 -10.56
C ASN A 15 -2.85 -9.14 -11.69
N THR A 16 -4.06 -8.81 -12.15
CA THR A 16 -4.28 -7.92 -13.29
C THR A 16 -4.78 -6.57 -12.80
N SER A 17 -4.02 -5.49 -13.01
CA SER A 17 -4.45 -4.14 -12.65
C SER A 17 -5.18 -3.49 -13.82
N PHE A 18 -6.46 -3.14 -13.63
CA PHE A 18 -7.22 -2.41 -14.64
C PHE A 18 -7.08 -0.90 -14.43
N HIS A 19 -6.54 -0.23 -15.45
CA HIS A 19 -6.42 1.23 -15.49
C HIS A 19 -7.13 1.76 -16.75
N PRO A 20 -8.33 2.38 -16.61
CA PRO A 20 -9.12 2.85 -17.76
C PRO A 20 -8.40 3.84 -18.68
N THR A 21 -7.38 4.54 -18.17
CA THR A 21 -6.56 5.47 -18.95
C THR A 21 -5.53 4.77 -19.86
N GLN A 22 -5.29 3.47 -19.66
CA GLN A 22 -4.26 2.70 -20.36
C GLN A 22 -4.85 1.65 -21.30
N ILE A 23 -6.02 1.08 -20.93
CA ILE A 23 -6.68 0.03 -21.71
C ILE A 23 -8.19 0.14 -21.55
N GLY A 24 -8.94 -0.12 -22.63
CA GLY A 24 -10.39 -0.26 -22.57
C GLY A 24 -10.80 -1.54 -21.83
N ILE A 25 -12.02 -1.56 -21.26
CA ILE A 25 -12.48 -2.70 -20.48
C ILE A 25 -12.60 -4.00 -21.29
N GLU A 26 -13.10 -3.95 -22.53
CA GLU A 26 -13.29 -5.18 -23.33
C GLU A 26 -11.94 -5.82 -23.74
N PRO A 27 -10.94 -5.08 -24.28
CA PRO A 27 -9.61 -5.66 -24.52
C PRO A 27 -8.90 -6.14 -23.25
N PHE A 28 -9.21 -5.55 -22.09
CA PHE A 28 -8.69 -6.03 -20.82
C PHE A 28 -9.32 -7.36 -20.41
N LEU A 29 -10.65 -7.45 -20.46
CA LEU A 29 -11.40 -8.67 -20.15
C LEU A 29 -11.05 -9.82 -21.10
N GLU A 30 -10.82 -9.55 -22.38
CA GLU A 30 -10.36 -10.56 -23.33
C GLU A 30 -9.04 -11.21 -22.89
N LYS A 31 -8.10 -10.42 -22.37
CA LYS A 31 -6.83 -10.95 -21.83
C LYS A 31 -7.03 -11.74 -20.55
N CYS A 32 -7.96 -11.32 -19.69
CA CYS A 32 -8.33 -12.09 -18.51
C CYS A 32 -8.97 -13.43 -18.90
N ASP A 33 -9.85 -13.43 -19.91
CA ASP A 33 -10.49 -14.64 -20.42
C ASP A 33 -9.45 -15.61 -21.00
N GLN A 34 -8.39 -15.12 -21.66
CA GLN A 34 -7.25 -15.93 -22.11
C GLN A 34 -6.48 -16.57 -20.96
N LEU A 35 -6.28 -15.86 -19.84
CA LEU A 35 -5.64 -16.42 -18.63
C LEU A 35 -6.52 -17.53 -18.03
N ARG A 36 -7.81 -17.25 -17.85
CA ARG A 36 -8.78 -18.20 -17.29
C ARG A 36 -8.90 -19.45 -18.15
N ALA A 37 -8.94 -19.31 -19.48
CA ALA A 37 -8.95 -20.43 -20.41
C ALA A 37 -7.70 -21.32 -20.31
N ALA A 38 -6.59 -20.77 -19.83
CA ALA A 38 -5.35 -21.50 -19.56
C ALA A 38 -5.26 -22.05 -18.10
N GLY A 39 -6.36 -21.99 -17.34
CA GLY A 39 -6.40 -22.47 -15.95
C GLY A 39 -5.78 -21.50 -14.93
N ILE A 40 -5.49 -20.26 -15.32
CA ILE A 40 -4.96 -19.22 -14.45
C ILE A 40 -6.10 -18.26 -14.13
N GLU A 41 -6.66 -18.32 -12.91
CA GLU A 41 -7.71 -17.38 -12.51
C GLU A 41 -7.09 -16.01 -12.15
N PRO A 42 -7.35 -14.95 -12.95
CA PRO A 42 -6.80 -13.64 -12.67
C PRO A 42 -7.63 -12.94 -11.60
N SER A 43 -6.96 -12.27 -10.66
CA SER A 43 -7.62 -11.29 -9.81
C SER A 43 -7.58 -9.92 -10.50
N ILE A 44 -8.66 -9.15 -10.46
CA ILE A 44 -8.63 -7.76 -10.96
C ILE A 44 -8.33 -6.83 -9.80
N VAL A 45 -7.38 -5.91 -9.96
CA VAL A 45 -7.14 -4.80 -9.04
C VAL A 45 -7.66 -3.52 -9.68
N TYR A 46 -8.45 -2.76 -8.95
CA TYR A 46 -8.95 -1.46 -9.38
C TYR A 46 -8.66 -0.39 -8.34
N VAL A 47 -8.08 0.73 -8.77
CA VAL A 47 -7.86 1.89 -7.90
C VAL A 47 -9.03 2.85 -8.05
N MET A 48 -9.71 3.17 -6.94
CA MET A 48 -10.80 4.15 -6.89
C MET A 48 -10.26 5.56 -7.06
N TYR A 49 -9.94 5.89 -8.31
CA TYR A 49 -9.48 7.21 -8.71
C TYR A 49 -10.66 8.21 -8.68
N PRO A 50 -10.51 9.40 -8.08
CA PRO A 50 -11.65 10.29 -7.81
C PRO A 50 -12.55 10.62 -9.00
N GLU A 51 -12.00 10.74 -10.21
CA GLU A 51 -12.76 11.07 -11.42
C GLU A 51 -13.45 9.87 -12.08
N GLN A 52 -13.06 8.66 -11.68
CA GLN A 52 -13.52 7.41 -12.28
C GLN A 52 -14.42 6.59 -11.34
N MET A 53 -14.75 7.10 -10.15
CA MET A 53 -15.59 6.37 -9.18
C MET A 53 -17.01 6.13 -9.70
N ASP A 54 -17.56 7.09 -10.43
CA ASP A 54 -18.89 6.97 -11.03
C ASP A 54 -18.89 5.94 -12.16
N ASP A 55 -17.90 5.99 -13.04
CA ASP A 55 -17.72 5.03 -14.13
C ASP A 55 -17.48 3.62 -13.58
N PHE A 56 -16.77 3.51 -12.46
CA PHE A 56 -16.57 2.24 -11.80
C PHE A 56 -17.90 1.57 -11.43
N GLU A 57 -18.81 2.27 -10.75
CA GLU A 57 -20.10 1.67 -10.36
C GLU A 57 -21.04 1.46 -11.57
N LYS A 58 -21.04 2.40 -12.51
CA LYS A 58 -22.03 2.41 -13.62
C LYS A 58 -21.60 1.57 -14.82
N ILE A 59 -20.30 1.44 -15.05
CA ILE A 59 -19.73 0.86 -16.27
C ILE A 59 -18.87 -0.35 -15.93
N TYR A 60 -17.84 -0.20 -15.09
CA TYR A 60 -16.81 -1.24 -14.98
C TYR A 60 -17.23 -2.41 -14.07
N MET A 61 -17.72 -2.15 -12.86
CA MET A 61 -18.17 -3.18 -11.92
C MET A 61 -19.26 -4.09 -12.51
N PRO A 62 -20.29 -3.59 -13.21
CA PRO A 62 -21.26 -4.45 -13.88
C PRO A 62 -20.63 -5.45 -14.85
N ARG A 63 -19.62 -5.02 -15.63
CA ARG A 63 -18.92 -5.89 -16.58
C ARG A 63 -18.03 -6.92 -15.89
N PHE A 64 -17.36 -6.54 -14.81
CA PHE A 64 -16.60 -7.49 -13.99
C PHE A 64 -17.52 -8.56 -13.38
N ARG A 65 -18.70 -8.16 -12.88
CA ARG A 65 -19.72 -9.07 -12.33
C ARG A 65 -20.30 -10.00 -13.39
N GLU A 66 -20.64 -9.47 -14.57
CA GLU A 66 -21.14 -10.25 -15.71
C GLU A 66 -20.18 -11.38 -16.08
N LYS A 67 -18.87 -11.10 -16.03
CA LYS A 67 -17.80 -12.06 -16.32
C LYS A 67 -17.34 -12.89 -15.11
N GLY A 68 -17.92 -12.67 -13.93
CA GLY A 68 -17.56 -13.37 -12.70
C GLY A 68 -16.13 -13.10 -12.20
N TYR A 69 -15.57 -11.92 -12.46
CA TYR A 69 -14.23 -11.55 -11.97
C TYR A 69 -14.29 -10.80 -10.65
N ARG A 70 -13.58 -11.31 -9.63
CA ARG A 70 -13.36 -10.59 -8.37
C ARG A 70 -12.52 -9.34 -8.61
N VAL A 71 -12.93 -8.24 -7.99
CA VAL A 71 -12.26 -6.95 -8.10
C VAL A 71 -11.79 -6.52 -6.73
N HIS A 72 -10.49 -6.47 -6.55
CA HIS A 72 -9.83 -5.91 -5.40
C HIS A 72 -9.82 -4.39 -5.48
N ILE A 73 -10.57 -3.74 -4.61
CA ILE A 73 -10.67 -2.29 -4.60
C ILE A 73 -9.60 -1.67 -3.71
N ARG A 74 -8.80 -0.78 -4.30
CA ARG A 74 -7.79 0.02 -3.62
C ARG A 74 -8.22 1.48 -3.58
N ALA A 75 -8.04 2.12 -2.44
CA ALA A 75 -8.19 3.57 -2.35
C ALA A 75 -7.08 4.24 -3.17
N PHE A 76 -7.42 5.31 -3.90
CA PHE A 76 -6.39 6.14 -4.51
C PHE A 76 -5.53 6.81 -3.44
N ARG A 77 -4.21 6.78 -3.63
CA ARG A 77 -3.24 7.35 -2.71
C ARG A 77 -2.27 8.25 -3.46
N GLY A 78 -1.99 9.41 -2.89
CA GLY A 78 -1.06 10.37 -3.46
C GLY A 78 -1.61 11.78 -3.49
N LEU A 79 -0.85 12.67 -4.14
CA LEU A 79 -1.25 14.05 -4.36
C LEU A 79 -2.00 14.15 -5.68
N TYR A 80 -3.23 14.65 -5.64
CA TYR A 80 -4.03 14.92 -6.83
C TYR A 80 -4.73 16.26 -6.73
N HIS A 81 -4.51 17.13 -7.73
CA HIS A 81 -4.94 18.54 -7.71
C HIS A 81 -4.65 19.26 -6.38
N GLY A 82 -3.44 19.07 -5.85
CA GLY A 82 -2.99 19.69 -4.59
C GLY A 82 -3.61 19.10 -3.31
N ARG A 83 -4.43 18.04 -3.42
CA ARG A 83 -5.06 17.37 -2.27
C ARG A 83 -4.40 16.02 -2.01
N LYS A 84 -4.27 15.62 -0.73
CA LYS A 84 -3.66 14.35 -0.32
C LYS A 84 -4.74 13.29 -0.10
N TYR A 85 -4.71 12.22 -0.90
CA TYR A 85 -5.63 11.08 -0.81
C TYR A 85 -5.01 9.90 -0.03
N PRO A 86 -5.84 9.08 0.66
CA PRO A 86 -7.30 9.08 0.62
C PRO A 86 -7.97 10.08 1.58
N GLY A 87 -7.24 10.75 2.48
CA GLY A 87 -7.80 11.73 3.43
C GLY A 87 -8.55 12.91 2.79
N ALA A 88 -8.38 13.16 1.49
CA ALA A 88 -9.10 14.18 0.73
C ALA A 88 -10.38 13.68 0.03
N LEU A 89 -10.75 12.41 0.17
CA LEU A 89 -12.02 11.90 -0.35
C LEU A 89 -13.18 12.67 0.28
N SER A 90 -14.15 13.06 -0.55
CA SER A 90 -15.43 13.52 -0.02
C SER A 90 -16.12 12.37 0.73
N ARG A 91 -17.13 12.69 1.56
CA ARG A 91 -17.92 11.66 2.25
C ARG A 91 -18.54 10.65 1.29
N GLU A 92 -19.06 11.14 0.17
CA GLU A 92 -19.64 10.31 -0.87
C GLU A 92 -18.60 9.39 -1.52
N GLN A 93 -17.43 9.95 -1.89
CA GLN A 93 -16.33 9.18 -2.48
C GLN A 93 -15.78 8.12 -1.52
N TRP A 94 -15.68 8.46 -0.24
CA TRP A 94 -15.28 7.52 0.81
C TRP A 94 -16.27 6.37 0.93
N ASN A 95 -17.58 6.66 0.97
CA ASN A 95 -18.62 5.63 1.05
C ASN A 95 -18.63 4.73 -0.21
N LYS A 96 -18.51 5.32 -1.41
CA LYS A 96 -18.39 4.59 -2.69
C LYS A 96 -17.18 3.64 -2.68
N THR A 97 -16.06 4.10 -2.13
CA THR A 97 -14.85 3.27 -2.01
C THR A 97 -15.04 2.14 -1.00
N ALA A 98 -15.49 2.46 0.22
CA ALA A 98 -15.66 1.51 1.30
C ALA A 98 -16.63 0.36 0.96
N LYS A 99 -17.67 0.65 0.18
CA LYS A 99 -18.70 -0.30 -0.26
C LYS A 99 -18.14 -1.58 -0.90
N TYR A 100 -17.04 -1.45 -1.64
CA TYR A 100 -16.45 -2.55 -2.43
C TYR A 100 -15.07 -2.97 -1.93
N MET A 101 -14.65 -2.51 -0.75
CA MET A 101 -13.42 -2.97 -0.13
C MET A 101 -13.64 -4.25 0.68
N ASP A 102 -12.60 -5.05 0.77
CA ASP A 102 -12.45 -6.04 1.84
C ASP A 102 -12.16 -5.36 3.19
N GLU A 103 -12.26 -6.14 4.26
CA GLU A 103 -12.07 -5.66 5.63
C GLU A 103 -10.69 -5.02 5.88
N ALA A 104 -9.62 -5.63 5.36
CA ALA A 104 -8.26 -5.17 5.58
C ALA A 104 -8.01 -3.82 4.89
N ASN A 105 -8.42 -3.65 3.63
CA ASN A 105 -8.27 -2.37 2.94
C ASN A 105 -9.16 -1.27 3.53
N LEU A 106 -10.39 -1.59 3.95
CA LEU A 106 -11.25 -0.63 4.65
C LEU A 106 -10.54 -0.09 5.90
N LYS A 107 -10.05 -1.01 6.75
CA LYS A 107 -9.42 -0.68 8.03
C LYS A 107 -8.08 0.01 7.88
N TYR A 108 -7.20 -0.48 7.03
CA TYR A 108 -5.81 -0.03 7.00
C TYR A 108 -5.53 0.97 5.89
N GLN A 109 -6.00 0.70 4.68
CA GLN A 109 -5.69 1.53 3.52
C GLN A 109 -6.57 2.79 3.49
N LEU A 110 -7.89 2.64 3.59
CA LEU A 110 -8.84 3.76 3.46
C LEU A 110 -8.83 4.67 4.71
N CYS A 111 -8.57 4.11 5.90
CA CYS A 111 -8.43 4.89 7.13
C CYS A 111 -6.99 5.42 7.39
N GLU A 112 -6.05 5.25 6.45
CA GLU A 112 -4.66 5.67 6.59
C GLU A 112 -3.99 5.19 7.90
N VAL A 113 -4.22 3.94 8.30
CA VAL A 113 -3.64 3.41 9.54
C VAL A 113 -2.14 3.22 9.38
N ASN A 114 -1.39 3.82 10.31
CA ASN A 114 0.05 3.74 10.36
C ASN A 114 0.53 2.31 10.69
N GLY A 115 1.53 1.83 9.96
CA GLY A 115 2.16 0.54 10.22
C GLY A 115 3.09 0.54 11.44
N LEU A 116 3.56 1.69 11.93
CA LEU A 116 4.59 1.77 12.97
C LEU A 116 4.26 0.91 14.19
N GLY A 117 5.12 -0.07 14.45
CA GLY A 117 5.03 -0.95 15.61
C GLY A 117 4.03 -2.09 15.47
N ARG A 118 3.33 -2.23 14.34
CA ARG A 118 2.48 -3.39 14.05
C ARG A 118 3.35 -4.58 13.68
N LEU A 119 3.04 -5.75 14.21
CA LEU A 119 3.79 -6.96 13.92
C LEU A 119 3.44 -7.44 12.51
N SER A 120 4.45 -7.67 11.68
CA SER A 120 4.26 -8.01 10.26
C SER A 120 5.16 -9.17 9.83
N MET A 121 4.66 -9.93 8.86
CA MET A 121 5.38 -10.99 8.14
C MET A 121 6.27 -10.47 7.00
N LEU A 122 6.27 -9.17 6.73
CA LEU A 122 7.17 -8.54 5.77
C LEU A 122 8.64 -8.80 6.13
N GLY A 123 9.39 -9.36 5.19
CA GLY A 123 10.77 -9.84 5.37
C GLY A 123 10.90 -11.29 5.80
N VAL A 124 9.79 -11.96 6.16
CA VAL A 124 9.72 -13.39 6.49
C VAL A 124 9.12 -14.16 5.31
N THR A 125 7.87 -13.86 4.95
CA THR A 125 7.15 -14.55 3.85
C THR A 125 7.10 -13.73 2.58
N HIS A 126 7.24 -12.40 2.69
CA HIS A 126 7.25 -11.48 1.56
C HIS A 126 8.52 -10.63 1.55
N ILE A 127 9.10 -10.49 0.37
CA ILE A 127 10.22 -9.59 0.08
C ILE A 127 9.98 -8.93 -1.27
N LEU A 128 10.49 -7.71 -1.42
CA LEU A 128 10.56 -7.05 -2.70
C LEU A 128 11.95 -7.23 -3.27
N VAL A 129 12.05 -7.68 -4.52
CA VAL A 129 13.32 -7.79 -5.24
C VAL A 129 13.25 -6.92 -6.48
N ASP A 130 14.20 -5.98 -6.63
CA ASP A 130 14.27 -5.13 -7.82
C ASP A 130 15.04 -5.80 -8.98
N ASN A 131 15.14 -5.10 -10.11
CA ASN A 131 15.82 -5.59 -11.31
C ASN A 131 17.36 -5.71 -11.17
N GLU A 132 17.94 -5.13 -10.11
CA GLU A 132 19.35 -5.29 -9.76
C GLU A 132 19.55 -6.39 -8.70
N GLY A 133 18.47 -7.08 -8.30
CA GLY A 133 18.47 -8.13 -7.29
C GLY A 133 18.43 -7.61 -5.86
N LYS A 134 18.36 -6.30 -5.63
CA LYS A 134 18.34 -5.73 -4.29
C LYS A 134 17.05 -6.15 -3.59
N ILE A 135 17.19 -6.55 -2.33
CA ILE A 135 16.07 -7.03 -1.51
C ILE A 135 15.68 -5.98 -0.49
N GLU A 136 14.40 -5.61 -0.54
CA GLU A 136 13.76 -4.64 0.34
C GLU A 136 12.55 -5.26 1.04
N MET A 137 12.06 -4.58 2.07
CA MET A 137 10.90 -5.02 2.84
C MET A 137 9.60 -4.87 2.04
N CYS A 138 9.33 -3.67 1.56
CA CYS A 138 8.19 -3.36 0.72
C CYS A 138 8.40 -2.04 -0.03
N ASP A 139 7.55 -1.79 -1.02
CA ASP A 139 7.58 -0.57 -1.84
C ASP A 139 7.30 0.72 -1.02
N SER A 140 6.56 0.56 0.07
CA SER A 140 6.09 1.63 0.93
C SER A 140 7.14 2.01 1.98
N TYR A 141 8.12 1.13 2.25
CA TYR A 141 9.09 1.34 3.30
C TYR A 141 10.19 2.34 2.89
N VAL A 142 10.24 3.47 3.60
CA VAL A 142 11.33 4.45 3.49
C VAL A 142 12.18 4.39 4.75
N GLY A 143 13.19 3.54 4.75
CA GLY A 143 14.16 3.46 5.85
C GLY A 143 15.46 2.75 5.47
N ASP A 144 16.23 2.35 6.47
CA ASP A 144 17.60 1.84 6.32
C ASP A 144 17.69 0.31 6.40
N ARG A 145 16.59 -0.38 6.67
CA ARG A 145 16.56 -1.84 6.65
C ARG A 145 16.83 -2.36 5.25
N ARG A 146 17.89 -3.17 5.11
CA ARG A 146 18.30 -3.81 3.86
C ARG A 146 18.39 -5.31 4.08
N TYR A 147 17.80 -6.07 3.17
CA TYR A 147 17.80 -7.52 3.24
C TYR A 147 18.89 -8.19 2.39
N GLY A 148 19.65 -7.38 1.64
CA GLY A 148 20.79 -7.84 0.84
C GLY A 148 20.51 -7.72 -0.65
N ASN A 149 21.14 -8.59 -1.43
CA ASN A 149 20.94 -8.72 -2.86
C ASN A 149 20.84 -10.22 -3.20
N LEU A 150 19.91 -10.58 -4.10
CA LEU A 150 19.65 -11.93 -4.56
C LEU A 150 20.86 -12.57 -5.26
N PHE A 151 21.74 -11.76 -5.86
CA PHE A 151 22.93 -12.20 -6.57
C PHE A 151 24.18 -12.24 -5.67
N ASP A 152 24.05 -11.88 -4.39
CA ASP A 152 25.14 -11.90 -3.40
C ASP A 152 24.92 -13.01 -2.37
N ASP A 153 25.99 -13.54 -1.78
CA ASP A 153 25.94 -14.56 -0.71
C ASP A 153 25.50 -13.99 0.66
N ARG A 154 24.86 -12.81 0.69
CA ARG A 154 24.52 -12.09 1.93
C ARG A 154 23.06 -11.69 1.95
N LEU A 155 22.23 -12.63 2.39
CA LEU A 155 20.83 -12.41 2.71
C LEU A 155 20.66 -12.22 4.22
N ALA A 156 19.91 -11.19 4.61
CA ALA A 156 19.62 -10.86 6.00
C ALA A 156 18.11 -10.80 6.24
N LEU A 157 17.39 -11.82 5.76
CA LEU A 157 15.93 -11.94 5.91
C LEU A 157 15.53 -12.07 7.37
N ASP A 158 14.29 -11.69 7.67
CA ASP A 158 13.72 -11.96 8.99
C ASP A 158 13.34 -13.42 9.12
N LEU A 159 13.66 -14.01 10.26
CA LEU A 159 13.28 -15.40 10.59
C LEU A 159 11.99 -15.47 11.41
N GLU A 160 11.51 -14.32 11.89
CA GLU A 160 10.33 -14.20 12.74
C GLU A 160 9.66 -12.85 12.47
N PRO A 161 8.33 -12.72 12.68
CA PRO A 161 7.62 -11.47 12.48
C PRO A 161 8.28 -10.32 13.27
N LYS A 162 8.40 -9.14 12.65
CA LYS A 162 9.00 -7.95 13.29
C LYS A 162 8.04 -6.77 13.30
N PRO A 163 8.14 -5.87 14.31
CA PRO A 163 7.39 -4.63 14.30
C PRO A 163 7.77 -3.78 13.08
N PHE A 164 6.78 -3.38 12.30
CA PHE A 164 6.98 -2.57 11.11
C PHE A 164 7.57 -1.20 11.51
N PRO A 165 8.72 -0.80 10.94
CA PRO A 165 9.46 0.38 11.39
C PRO A 165 9.00 1.70 10.78
N GLY A 166 8.14 1.68 9.76
CA GLY A 166 7.72 2.86 9.01
C GLY A 166 6.54 3.61 9.62
N LEU A 167 6.60 4.95 9.57
CA LEU A 167 5.48 5.86 9.92
C LEU A 167 4.44 6.01 8.80
N VAL A 168 4.55 5.22 7.74
CA VAL A 168 3.69 5.32 6.58
C VAL A 168 2.51 4.37 6.76
N PRO A 169 1.29 4.77 6.37
CA PRO A 169 0.25 3.79 6.15
C PRO A 169 0.68 2.93 4.97
N LEU A 170 0.73 1.62 5.15
CA LEU A 170 1.04 0.69 4.07
C LEU A 170 0.00 0.85 2.94
N ALA A 171 0.48 0.87 1.70
CA ALA A 171 -0.35 1.18 0.54
C ALA A 171 -0.65 -0.05 -0.31
N ALA A 172 0.26 -1.02 -0.31
CA ALA A 172 0.10 -2.27 -1.02
C ALA A 172 -0.75 -3.26 -0.19
N VAL A 173 -1.36 -4.22 -0.87
CA VAL A 173 -2.31 -5.17 -0.25
C VAL A 173 -1.53 -6.24 0.51
N ASP A 174 -0.49 -6.76 -0.13
CA ASP A 174 0.52 -7.64 0.43
C ASP A 174 1.08 -7.09 1.73
N ASP A 175 1.45 -5.81 1.74
CA ASP A 175 1.93 -5.13 2.95
C ASP A 175 0.92 -5.15 4.11
N ILE A 176 -0.36 -4.93 3.81
CA ILE A 176 -1.43 -4.90 4.82
C ILE A 176 -1.76 -6.32 5.28
N ALA A 177 -1.90 -7.25 4.34
CA ALA A 177 -2.27 -8.64 4.59
C ALA A 177 -1.24 -9.37 5.46
N ASP A 178 0.01 -8.91 5.45
CA ASP A 178 1.09 -9.42 6.29
C ASP A 178 1.01 -9.01 7.76
N TYR A 179 0.06 -8.17 8.18
CA TYR A 179 -0.12 -7.89 9.60
C TYR A 179 -0.67 -9.11 10.34
N ILE A 180 0.09 -9.57 11.34
CA ILE A 180 -0.28 -10.74 12.18
C ILE A 180 -1.66 -10.57 12.82
N GLU A 181 -2.04 -9.34 13.15
CA GLU A 181 -3.32 -9.06 13.81
C GLU A 181 -4.55 -9.25 12.91
N LEU A 182 -4.36 -9.37 11.59
CA LEU A 182 -5.44 -9.76 10.66
C LEU A 182 -5.73 -11.27 10.72
N ASP A 183 -4.81 -12.07 11.27
CA ASP A 183 -4.88 -13.55 11.28
C ASP A 183 -5.12 -14.15 9.88
N PHE A 184 -4.68 -13.43 8.85
CA PHE A 184 -4.71 -13.94 7.48
C PHE A 184 -3.67 -15.04 7.37
N LYS A 185 -4.10 -16.19 6.85
CA LYS A 185 -3.24 -17.35 6.65
C LYS A 185 -2.36 -17.13 5.43
N ASP A 186 -1.13 -17.60 5.57
CA ASP A 186 -0.20 -17.71 4.46
C ASP A 186 -0.84 -18.53 3.32
N LEU A 187 -0.52 -18.10 2.11
CA LEU A 187 -1.34 -18.22 0.92
C LEU A 187 -1.37 -19.64 0.36
N GLU A 188 -2.58 -20.14 0.07
CA GLU A 188 -2.79 -21.30 -0.81
C GLU A 188 -3.32 -20.79 -2.17
N GLY A 189 -2.59 -21.04 -3.26
CA GLY A 189 -3.01 -20.64 -4.62
C GLY A 189 -2.70 -19.18 -4.99
N ASN A 190 -3.68 -18.46 -5.55
CA ASN A 190 -3.51 -17.05 -5.97
C ASN A 190 -3.59 -16.13 -4.73
N ASN A 191 -2.46 -15.48 -4.41
CA ASN A 191 -2.29 -14.54 -3.30
C ASN A 191 -3.46 -13.56 -3.17
N VAL A 192 -3.75 -12.83 -4.24
CA VAL A 192 -4.69 -11.72 -4.15
C VAL A 192 -6.11 -12.23 -4.00
N ASN A 193 -6.46 -13.32 -4.69
CA ASN A 193 -7.77 -13.96 -4.51
C ASN A 193 -7.95 -14.48 -3.08
N SER A 194 -6.92 -15.10 -2.50
CA SER A 194 -6.93 -15.58 -1.12
C SER A 194 -7.17 -14.43 -0.13
N TYR A 195 -6.44 -13.31 -0.27
CA TYR A 195 -6.65 -12.16 0.61
C TYR A 195 -8.01 -11.49 0.45
N ILE A 196 -8.52 -11.38 -0.78
CA ILE A 196 -9.87 -10.87 -1.06
C ILE A 196 -10.93 -11.73 -0.33
N GLU A 197 -10.81 -13.06 -0.40
CA GLU A 197 -11.70 -14.00 0.29
C GLU A 197 -11.61 -13.90 1.81
N GLN A 198 -10.39 -13.91 2.35
CA GLN A 198 -10.15 -13.80 3.79
C GLN A 198 -10.65 -12.46 4.37
N GLY A 199 -10.61 -11.40 3.57
CA GLY A 199 -11.19 -10.09 3.90
C GLY A 199 -12.70 -9.97 3.62
N GLY A 200 -13.38 -11.07 3.27
CA GLY A 200 -14.84 -11.18 3.21
C GLY A 200 -15.48 -11.00 1.85
N VAL A 201 -14.71 -10.84 0.77
CA VAL A 201 -15.26 -10.76 -0.60
C VAL A 201 -15.31 -12.15 -1.21
N THR A 202 -16.52 -12.69 -1.32
CA THR A 202 -16.76 -14.10 -1.65
C THR A 202 -17.66 -14.26 -2.87
N PHE A 203 -17.83 -15.49 -3.35
CA PHE A 203 -18.87 -15.83 -4.31
C PHE A 203 -20.11 -16.36 -3.58
N GLY A 204 -21.29 -15.89 -4.00
CA GLY A 204 -22.57 -16.46 -3.60
C GLY A 204 -22.89 -17.75 -4.34
N GLU A 205 -23.98 -18.42 -3.94
CA GLU A 205 -24.42 -19.69 -4.52
C GLU A 205 -24.68 -19.62 -6.04
N ASN A 206 -25.06 -18.45 -6.53
CA ASN A 206 -25.30 -18.18 -7.96
C ASN A 206 -24.03 -17.79 -8.74
N GLY A 207 -22.84 -17.84 -8.12
CA GLY A 207 -21.58 -17.38 -8.70
C GLY A 207 -21.43 -15.86 -8.73
N GLY A 208 -22.37 -15.10 -8.16
CA GLY A 208 -22.28 -13.65 -8.01
C GLY A 208 -21.26 -13.25 -6.95
N ILE A 209 -20.58 -12.12 -7.13
CA ILE A 209 -19.59 -11.62 -6.17
C ILE A 209 -20.29 -10.83 -5.08
N ILE A 210 -19.99 -11.16 -3.81
CA ILE A 210 -20.53 -10.53 -2.62
C ILE A 210 -19.43 -9.69 -1.97
N TYR A 211 -19.71 -8.41 -1.73
CA TYR A 211 -18.83 -7.55 -0.93
C TYR A 211 -19.43 -7.38 0.47
N PRO A 212 -18.61 -7.44 1.55
CA PRO A 212 -19.10 -7.44 2.92
C PRO A 212 -19.78 -6.12 3.31
N TYR A 213 -19.49 -5.04 2.59
CA TYR A 213 -19.97 -3.70 2.89
C TYR A 213 -20.89 -3.11 1.82
N GLU A 214 -21.36 -3.93 0.87
CA GLU A 214 -22.12 -3.42 -0.29
C GLU A 214 -23.41 -2.68 0.11
N HIS A 215 -24.03 -3.14 1.18
CA HIS A 215 -25.32 -2.66 1.68
C HIS A 215 -25.21 -1.95 3.04
N VAL A 216 -23.99 -1.64 3.49
CA VAL A 216 -23.75 -0.96 4.76
C VAL A 216 -24.02 0.54 4.63
N ASP A 217 -24.82 1.09 5.53
CA ASP A 217 -24.96 2.54 5.65
C ASP A 217 -23.81 3.14 6.46
N PHE A 218 -22.77 3.58 5.75
CA PHE A 218 -21.63 4.25 6.36
C PHE A 218 -21.96 5.63 6.96
N ASN A 219 -23.19 6.15 6.82
CA ASN A 219 -23.63 7.36 7.49
C ASN A 219 -23.90 7.14 8.98
N ASP A 220 -24.19 5.91 9.39
CA ASP A 220 -24.18 5.53 10.79
C ASP A 220 -22.75 5.68 11.35
N LYS A 221 -22.58 6.67 12.24
CA LYS A 221 -21.29 6.99 12.85
C LYS A 221 -20.80 5.89 13.78
N GLN A 222 -21.69 5.20 14.47
CA GLN A 222 -21.33 4.14 15.39
C GLN A 222 -20.87 2.92 14.60
N LEU A 223 -21.68 2.47 13.64
CA LEU A 223 -21.33 1.34 12.78
C LEU A 223 -20.01 1.59 12.04
N ARG A 224 -19.85 2.78 11.44
CA ARG A 224 -18.58 3.14 10.79
C ARG A 224 -17.41 3.10 11.77
N LYS A 225 -17.58 3.61 12.98
CA LYS A 225 -16.53 3.56 14.01
C LYS A 225 -16.15 2.11 14.29
N GLU A 226 -17.13 1.23 14.52
CA GLU A 226 -16.94 -0.20 14.77
C GLU A 226 -16.19 -0.90 13.63
N LEU A 227 -16.62 -0.69 12.37
CA LEU A 227 -16.00 -1.29 11.19
C LEU A 227 -14.57 -0.79 10.92
N THR A 228 -14.26 0.44 11.35
CA THR A 228 -12.95 1.07 11.13
C THR A 228 -12.02 0.96 12.35
N VAL A 229 -12.44 0.30 13.43
CA VAL A 229 -11.54 0.06 14.58
C VAL A 229 -10.43 -0.88 14.15
N VAL A 230 -9.20 -0.45 14.44
CA VAL A 230 -8.00 -1.26 14.27
C VAL A 230 -7.34 -1.52 15.63
N PRO A 231 -6.81 -2.73 15.89
CA PRO A 231 -6.13 -3.02 17.14
C PRO A 231 -4.94 -2.07 17.35
N LYS A 232 -4.53 -1.94 18.61
CA LYS A 232 -3.35 -1.14 18.96
C LYS A 232 -2.09 -1.83 18.42
N PRO A 233 -1.08 -1.08 17.95
CA PRO A 233 0.16 -1.68 17.48
C PRO A 233 0.85 -2.45 18.61
N TYR A 234 1.53 -3.54 18.25
CA TYR A 234 2.28 -4.41 19.17
C TYR A 234 3.33 -3.60 19.97
N VAL A 235 4.07 -2.73 19.29
CA VAL A 235 4.93 -1.73 19.91
C VAL A 235 4.27 -0.36 19.83
N PRO A 236 3.92 0.29 20.96
CA PRO A 236 3.33 1.62 20.92
C PRO A 236 4.35 2.65 20.42
N ALA A 237 3.86 3.63 19.65
CA ALA A 237 4.70 4.63 19.00
C ALA A 237 5.71 5.33 19.94
N TRP A 238 5.31 5.66 21.18
CA TRP A 238 6.18 6.31 22.18
C TRP A 238 7.48 5.55 22.47
N LYS A 239 7.50 4.22 22.34
CA LYS A 239 8.73 3.43 22.52
C LYS A 239 9.75 3.66 21.40
N PHE A 240 9.30 4.02 20.20
CA PHE A 240 10.19 4.42 19.11
C PHE A 240 10.80 5.79 19.36
N TRP A 241 10.05 6.72 19.97
CA TRP A 241 10.57 8.05 20.33
C TRP A 241 11.62 8.01 21.44
N LEU A 242 11.60 6.99 22.29
CA LEU A 242 12.64 6.76 23.29
C LEU A 242 13.93 6.18 22.71
N ASN A 243 13.91 5.68 21.46
CA ASN A 243 15.12 5.25 20.77
C ASN A 243 15.83 6.49 20.19
N PRO A 244 17.01 6.89 20.71
CA PRO A 244 17.67 8.13 20.28
C PRO A 244 18.05 8.13 18.80
N ARG A 245 18.38 6.97 18.22
CA ARG A 245 18.69 6.85 16.79
C ARG A 245 17.45 7.11 15.96
N TRP A 246 16.34 6.48 16.31
CA TRP A 246 15.07 6.66 15.61
C TRP A 246 14.54 8.09 15.76
N PHE A 247 14.62 8.65 16.98
CA PHE A 247 14.31 10.05 17.25
C PHE A 247 15.14 10.98 16.36
N CYS A 248 16.47 10.85 16.39
CA CYS A 248 17.34 11.68 15.56
C CYS A 248 17.03 11.51 14.08
N TYR A 249 16.90 10.28 13.58
CA TYR A 249 16.60 10.05 12.18
C TYR A 249 15.26 10.65 11.77
N HIS A 250 14.15 10.33 12.45
CA HIS A 250 12.84 10.79 12.01
C HIS A 250 12.51 12.23 12.42
N PHE A 251 12.87 12.66 13.63
CA PHE A 251 12.61 14.03 14.08
C PHE A 251 13.53 15.04 13.38
N VAL A 252 14.85 14.83 13.40
CA VAL A 252 15.78 15.80 12.77
C VAL A 252 15.57 15.81 11.26
N TYR A 253 15.46 14.66 10.62
CA TYR A 253 15.27 14.63 9.16
C TYR A 253 13.90 15.16 8.75
N SER A 254 12.81 14.65 9.34
CA SER A 254 11.47 15.02 8.87
C SER A 254 11.06 16.42 9.34
N PHE A 255 11.47 16.83 10.53
CA PHE A 255 11.12 18.14 11.06
C PHE A 255 12.13 19.21 10.63
N LEU A 256 13.42 19.04 10.88
CA LEU A 256 14.40 20.09 10.54
C LEU A 256 14.69 20.12 9.03
N ILE A 257 14.93 18.97 8.40
CA ILE A 257 15.34 18.95 6.99
C ILE A 257 14.15 19.07 6.04
N LYS A 258 13.05 18.33 6.21
CA LYS A 258 11.90 18.46 5.29
C LYS A 258 11.17 19.80 5.41
N LYS A 259 10.91 20.28 6.64
CA LYS A 259 10.17 21.53 6.86
C LYS A 259 11.06 22.76 6.69
N TYR A 260 12.27 22.72 7.24
CA TYR A 260 13.18 23.87 7.26
C TYR A 260 14.39 23.74 6.33
N GLY A 261 14.60 22.59 5.68
CA GLY A 261 15.80 22.36 4.86
C GLY A 261 16.00 23.38 3.77
N LYS A 262 14.93 23.88 3.13
CA LYS A 262 15.04 24.98 2.16
C LYS A 262 15.60 26.26 2.77
N TYR A 263 15.22 26.58 4.01
CA TYR A 263 15.72 27.74 4.75
C TYR A 263 17.13 27.50 5.27
N ILE A 264 17.43 26.29 5.76
CA ILE A 264 18.78 25.90 6.19
C ILE A 264 19.75 26.00 5.01
N VAL A 265 19.41 25.42 3.86
CA VAL A 265 20.22 25.49 2.63
C VAL A 265 20.36 26.94 2.15
N ALA A 266 19.29 27.73 2.16
CA ALA A 266 19.35 29.15 1.79
C ALA A 266 20.26 29.94 2.74
N TRP A 267 20.19 29.66 4.04
CA TRP A 267 21.04 30.27 5.07
C TRP A 267 22.52 29.93 4.83
N PHE A 268 22.84 28.64 4.65
CA PHE A 268 24.21 28.21 4.34
C PHE A 268 24.72 28.83 3.03
N LYS A 269 23.92 28.83 1.96
CA LYS A 269 24.28 29.50 0.69
C LYS A 269 24.57 30.99 0.90
N GLY A 270 23.77 31.67 1.72
CA GLY A 270 23.98 33.06 2.11
C GLY A 270 25.31 33.27 2.83
N LYS A 271 25.62 32.46 3.84
CA LYS A 271 26.88 32.52 4.60
C LYS A 271 28.10 32.24 3.74
N PHE A 272 28.06 31.21 2.89
CA PHE A 272 29.16 30.91 1.96
C PHE A 272 29.40 32.03 0.96
N ARG A 273 28.33 32.69 0.48
CA ARG A 273 28.46 33.88 -0.37
C ARG A 273 29.15 35.02 0.37
N LEU A 274 28.79 35.28 1.63
CA LEU A 274 29.43 36.32 2.45
C LEU A 274 30.90 36.00 2.76
N LEU A 275 31.24 34.75 3.03
CA LEU A 275 32.62 34.28 3.20
C LEU A 275 33.46 34.58 1.94
N ARG A 276 32.97 34.21 0.75
CA ARG A 276 33.69 34.45 -0.52
C ARG A 276 33.91 35.93 -0.82
N GLN A 277 33.00 36.78 -0.37
CA GLN A 277 33.11 38.24 -0.52
C GLN A 277 34.01 38.88 0.55
N GLY A 278 34.58 38.11 1.48
CA GLY A 278 35.35 38.64 2.62
C GLY A 278 34.51 39.40 3.65
N LYS A 279 33.17 39.36 3.52
CA LYS A 279 32.22 40.08 4.40
C LYS A 279 31.88 39.32 5.67
N LEU A 280 32.21 38.03 5.72
CA LEU A 280 32.08 37.17 6.89
C LEU A 280 33.44 36.52 7.14
N LYS A 281 33.96 36.61 8.37
CA LYS A 281 35.17 35.87 8.76
C LYS A 281 34.81 34.43 9.11
N LYS A 282 35.72 33.49 8.87
CA LYS A 282 35.51 32.05 9.13
C LYS A 282 35.16 31.76 10.60
N GLU A 283 35.81 32.47 11.52
CA GLU A 283 35.55 32.41 12.97
C GLU A 283 34.12 32.84 13.35
N ASN A 284 33.48 33.69 12.55
CA ASN A 284 32.12 34.18 12.82
C ASN A 284 31.02 33.39 12.10
N PHE A 285 31.37 32.31 11.39
CA PHE A 285 30.43 31.58 10.53
C PHE A 285 29.24 30.99 11.30
N TRP A 286 29.48 30.54 12.55
CA TRP A 286 28.48 29.91 13.40
C TRP A 286 27.78 30.85 14.39
N HIS A 287 28.27 32.09 14.54
CA HIS A 287 27.82 33.02 15.57
C HIS A 287 26.78 34.05 15.09
N SER A 288 26.21 33.86 13.89
CA SER A 288 25.36 34.87 13.24
C SER A 288 24.18 34.28 12.48
#